data_AF-A0A8I1SE69-F1
#
_entry.id   AF-A0A8I1SE69-F1
#
_cell.length_a   1.000
_cell.length_b   1.000
_cell.length_c   1.000
_cell.angle_alpha   90.00
_cell.angle_beta   90.00
_cell.angle_gamma   90.00
#
_symmetry.space_group_name_H-M   'P 1'
#
loop_
_entity.id
_entity.type
_entity.pdbx_description
1 polymer ?
#
loop_
_entity_poly.entity_id
_entity_poly.type
_entity_poly.pdbx_seq_one_letter_code
_entity_poly.pdbx_strand_id
1 'polypeptide(L)'
;MTAAEAIEELLARGLTKSELAACSGISRSLLDGYLSGRIQPSVAQLARLGASVGLQLDLAWSSAVPERVPVWARPNDAMHATPLTVRQRAEVLERVVDMGMALPRRQQRALRFPPFRTIRAGGAR
;
A
#
# COMPACT_ATOMS: atom_id res chain seq x y z
N MET A 1 2.72 7.95 8.10
CA MET A 1 3.11 9.22 8.74
C MET A 1 2.43 9.31 10.09
N THR A 2 3.20 9.27 11.17
CA THR A 2 2.71 9.51 12.55
C THR A 2 2.69 11.01 12.86
N ALA A 3 2.01 11.40 13.95
CA ALA A 3 2.02 12.80 14.38
C ALA A 3 3.43 13.27 14.80
N ALA A 4 4.23 12.40 15.41
CA ALA A 4 5.62 12.70 15.76
C ALA A 4 6.47 12.95 14.51
N GLU A 5 6.38 12.06 13.51
CA GLU A 5 7.07 12.24 12.21
C GLU A 5 6.71 13.56 11.54
N ALA A 6 5.42 13.94 11.54
CA ALA A 6 4.99 15.21 10.99
C ALA A 6 5.63 16.41 11.74
N ILE A 7 5.71 16.36 13.07
CA ILE A 7 6.33 17.42 13.88
C ILE A 7 7.85 17.46 13.65
N GLU A 8 8.52 16.32 13.51
CA GLU A 8 9.94 16.27 13.16
C GLU A 8 10.21 16.87 11.78
N GLU A 9 9.33 16.65 10.81
CA GLU A 9 9.42 17.27 9.48
C GLU A 9 9.26 18.81 9.53
N LEU A 10 8.47 19.33 10.48
CA LEU A 10 8.38 20.77 10.72
C LEU A 10 9.70 21.32 11.30
N LEU A 11 10.32 20.59 12.23
CA LEU A 11 11.61 20.98 12.82
C LEU A 11 12.75 20.93 11.79
N ALA A 12 12.73 19.94 10.90
CA ALA A 12 13.72 19.79 9.83
C ALA A 12 13.73 20.97 8.83
N ARG A 13 12.67 21.79 8.80
CA ARG A 13 12.59 23.02 7.99
C ARG A 13 13.35 24.22 8.60
N GLY A 14 14.13 23.99 9.66
CA GLY A 14 15.08 24.97 10.19
C GLY A 14 14.63 25.67 11.47
N LEU A 15 13.54 25.23 12.09
CA LEU A 15 13.09 25.74 13.39
C LEU A 15 13.53 24.83 14.51
N THR A 16 14.06 25.42 15.56
CA THR A 16 14.29 24.73 16.83
C THR A 16 12.95 24.43 17.52
N LYS A 17 12.95 23.44 18.42
CA LYS A 17 11.77 23.13 19.25
C LYS A 17 11.22 24.34 20.00
N SER A 18 12.10 25.23 20.45
CA SER A 18 11.73 26.44 21.19
C SER A 18 11.00 27.44 20.30
N GLU A 19 11.49 27.65 19.08
CA GLU A 19 10.88 28.58 18.12
C GLU A 19 9.53 28.05 17.66
N LEU A 20 9.45 26.75 17.33
CA LEU A 20 8.18 26.12 16.95
C LEU A 20 7.14 26.25 18.09
N ALA A 21 7.54 25.96 19.33
CA ALA A 21 6.68 26.12 20.50
C ALA A 21 6.19 27.58 20.69
N ALA A 22 7.09 28.55 20.54
CA ALA A 22 6.76 29.97 20.66
C ALA A 22 5.80 30.44 19.56
N CYS A 23 6.08 30.09 18.30
CA CYS A 23 5.27 30.50 17.16
C CYS A 23 3.91 29.78 17.11
N SER A 24 3.82 28.54 17.56
CA SER A 24 2.57 27.77 17.57
C SER A 24 1.70 28.02 18.81
N GLY A 25 2.22 28.72 19.82
CA GLY A 25 1.55 28.89 21.12
C GLY A 25 1.36 27.57 21.88
N ILE A 26 2.22 26.58 21.64
CA ILE A 26 2.20 25.27 22.31
C ILE A 26 3.42 25.21 23.22
N SER A 27 3.23 24.78 24.48
CA SER A 27 4.35 24.71 25.40
C SER A 27 5.39 23.67 24.96
N ARG A 28 6.67 23.95 25.24
CA ARG A 28 7.79 23.07 24.89
C ARG A 28 7.65 21.68 25.50
N SER A 29 7.12 21.60 26.72
CA SER A 29 6.85 20.32 27.41
C SER A 29 5.78 19.50 26.69
N LEU A 30 4.72 20.14 26.19
CA LEU A 30 3.69 19.47 25.40
C LEU A 30 4.27 18.97 24.07
N LEU A 31 5.12 19.77 23.42
CA LEU A 31 5.82 19.41 22.19
C LEU A 31 6.73 18.18 22.39
N ASP A 32 7.48 18.13 23.49
CA ASP A 32 8.29 16.94 23.83
C ASP A 32 7.41 15.72 24.17
N GLY A 33 6.23 15.94 24.75
CA GLY A 33 5.20 14.91 24.94
C GLY A 33 4.73 14.30 23.61
N TYR A 34 4.53 15.14 22.58
CA TYR A 34 4.17 14.68 21.24
C TYR A 34 5.28 13.91 20.56
N LEU A 35 6.51 14.45 20.58
CA LEU A 35 7.67 13.82 19.94
C LEU A 35 8.03 12.47 20.58
N SER A 36 7.82 12.32 21.89
CA SER A 36 8.02 11.04 22.58
C SER A 36 6.85 10.06 22.43
N GLY A 37 5.77 10.44 21.75
CA GLY A 37 4.57 9.62 21.59
C GLY A 37 3.77 9.40 22.87
N ARG A 38 4.12 10.06 23.98
CA ARG A 38 3.41 9.97 25.26
C ARG A 38 2.05 10.65 25.21
N ILE A 39 1.92 11.68 24.39
CA ILE A 39 0.69 12.45 24.20
C ILE A 39 0.44 12.53 22.69
N GLN A 40 -0.81 12.37 22.27
CA GLN A 40 -1.19 12.61 20.88
C GLN A 40 -1.74 14.04 20.72
N PRO A 41 -1.26 14.81 19.74
CA PRO A 41 -1.86 16.09 19.41
C PRO A 41 -3.23 15.86 18.75
N SER A 42 -4.16 16.77 19.04
CA SER A 42 -5.38 16.90 18.25
C SER A 42 -5.05 17.40 16.84
N VAL A 43 -5.96 17.16 15.90
CA VAL A 43 -5.87 17.69 14.53
C VAL A 43 -5.71 19.22 14.53
N ALA A 44 -6.43 19.93 15.40
CA ALA A 44 -6.34 21.38 15.53
C ALA A 44 -4.94 21.84 16.01
N GLN A 45 -4.29 21.07 16.88
CA GLN A 45 -2.93 21.37 17.35
C GLN A 45 -1.90 21.12 16.24
N LEU A 46 -2.04 20.03 15.48
CA LEU A 46 -1.20 19.77 14.30
C LEU A 46 -1.34 20.88 13.25
N ALA A 47 -2.57 21.29 12.94
CA ALA A 47 -2.83 22.39 12.03
C ALA A 47 -2.19 23.70 12.50
N ARG A 48 -2.23 23.97 13.81
CA ARG A 48 -1.60 25.17 14.40
C ARG A 48 -0.08 25.14 14.32
N LEU A 49 0.54 23.98 14.54
CA LEU A 49 1.99 23.80 14.35
C LEU A 49 2.39 24.06 12.90
N GLY A 50 1.69 23.47 11.93
CA GLY A 50 1.91 23.75 10.51
C GLY A 50 1.73 25.23 10.14
N ALA A 51 0.65 25.85 10.63
CA ALA A 51 0.35 27.26 10.33
C ALA A 51 1.45 28.21 10.84
N SER A 52 2.08 27.91 11.98
CA SER A 52 3.18 28.70 12.53
C SER A 52 4.43 28.75 11.63
N VAL A 53 4.53 27.83 10.67
CA VAL A 53 5.63 27.75 9.70
C VAL A 53 5.17 28.01 8.26
N GLY A 54 3.96 28.58 8.09
CA GLY A 54 3.38 28.91 6.78
C GLY A 54 2.83 27.70 6.00
N LEU A 55 2.57 26.58 6.67
CA LEU A 55 1.99 25.39 6.06
C LEU A 55 0.51 25.23 6.43
N GLN A 56 -0.26 24.65 5.51
CA GLN A 56 -1.65 24.28 5.73
C GLN A 56 -1.76 22.76 5.84
N LEU A 57 -2.52 22.28 6.84
CA LEU A 57 -2.82 20.87 6.98
C LEU A 57 -3.97 20.50 6.04
N ASP A 58 -3.69 19.62 5.08
CA ASP A 58 -4.69 19.01 4.20
C ASP A 58 -4.99 17.58 4.68
N LEU A 59 -6.28 17.25 4.80
CA LEU A 59 -6.74 15.99 5.37
C LEU A 59 -7.63 15.27 4.36
N ALA A 60 -7.21 14.06 4.00
CA ALA A 60 -7.98 13.18 3.15
C ALA A 60 -8.28 11.86 3.87
N TRP A 61 -9.49 11.35 3.67
CA TRP A 61 -9.83 10.00 4.08
C TRP A 61 -9.15 9.01 3.15
N SER A 62 -8.58 7.94 3.72
CA SER A 62 -8.04 6.81 2.97
C SER A 62 -8.68 5.51 3.45
N SER A 63 -8.70 4.50 2.59
CA SER A 63 -9.19 3.17 2.99
C SER A 63 -8.33 2.62 4.12
N ALA A 64 -8.92 2.42 5.29
CA ALA A 64 -8.25 1.85 6.46
C ALA A 64 -7.82 0.38 6.23
N VAL A 65 -8.47 -0.28 5.28
CA VAL A 65 -8.06 -1.59 4.79
C VAL A 65 -7.20 -1.34 3.55
N PRO A 66 -5.88 -1.63 3.57
CA PRO A 66 -5.14 -1.69 2.32
C PRO A 66 -5.84 -2.74 1.47
N GLU A 67 -6.26 -2.39 0.25
CA GLU A 67 -6.63 -3.40 -0.74
C GLU A 67 -5.44 -4.35 -0.86
N ARG A 68 -5.48 -5.47 -0.12
CA ARG A 68 -4.47 -6.51 -0.21
C ARG A 68 -4.77 -7.22 -1.50
N VAL A 69 -4.27 -6.66 -2.61
CA VAL A 69 -4.14 -7.40 -3.85
C VAL A 69 -3.30 -8.64 -3.50
N PRO A 70 -3.89 -9.85 -3.56
CA PRO A 70 -3.17 -11.07 -3.27
C PRO A 70 -1.93 -11.14 -4.15
N VAL A 71 -0.85 -11.77 -3.68
CA VAL A 71 0.41 -11.85 -4.44
C VAL A 71 0.20 -12.40 -5.85
N TRP A 72 -0.74 -13.35 -6.01
CA TRP A 72 -1.10 -13.92 -7.32
C TRP A 72 -1.86 -12.96 -8.24
N ALA A 73 -2.50 -11.91 -7.70
CA ALA A 73 -3.26 -10.92 -8.46
C ALA A 73 -2.41 -9.71 -8.84
N ARG A 74 -1.17 -9.62 -8.33
CA ARG A 74 -0.22 -8.59 -8.75
C ARG A 74 0.27 -8.94 -10.15
N PRO A 75 0.19 -8.02 -11.13
CA PRO A 75 0.86 -8.21 -12.42
C PRO A 75 2.33 -8.55 -12.18
N ASN A 76 2.83 -9.60 -12.83
CA ASN A 76 4.25 -9.93 -12.77
C ASN A 76 4.99 -9.00 -13.73
N ASP A 77 5.74 -8.03 -13.21
CA ASP A 77 6.43 -7.03 -14.02
C ASP A 77 7.46 -7.67 -14.98
N ALA A 78 8.07 -8.78 -14.57
CA ALA A 78 8.99 -9.54 -15.43
C ALA A 78 8.29 -10.21 -16.61
N MET A 79 6.95 -10.33 -16.57
CA MET A 79 6.12 -10.94 -17.60
C MET A 79 5.31 -9.90 -18.39
N HIS A 80 5.63 -8.61 -18.24
CA HIS A 80 5.01 -7.58 -19.08
C HIS A 80 5.29 -7.88 -20.55
N ALA A 81 4.23 -8.21 -21.29
CA ALA A 81 4.32 -8.45 -22.71
C ALA A 81 4.71 -7.15 -23.41
N THR A 82 5.72 -7.21 -24.28
CA THR A 82 6.03 -6.12 -25.21
C THR A 82 4.77 -5.80 -26.02
N PRO A 83 4.34 -4.53 -26.11
CA PRO A 83 3.15 -4.17 -26.85
C PRO A 83 3.32 -4.54 -28.33
N LEU A 84 2.49 -5.48 -28.81
CA LEU A 84 2.50 -5.94 -30.20
C LEU A 84 1.59 -5.07 -31.06
N THR A 85 2.01 -4.81 -32.29
CA THR A 85 1.15 -4.21 -33.32
C THR A 85 -0.03 -5.15 -33.66
N VAL A 86 -1.10 -4.62 -34.25
CA VAL A 86 -2.26 -5.42 -34.68
C VAL A 86 -1.84 -6.60 -35.56
N ARG A 87 -0.92 -6.37 -36.50
CA ARG A 87 -0.39 -7.39 -37.41
C ARG A 87 0.36 -8.49 -36.66
N GLN A 88 1.28 -8.14 -35.77
CA GLN A 88 2.02 -9.11 -34.97
C GLN A 88 1.09 -9.94 -34.08
N ARG A 89 0.01 -9.35 -33.55
CA ARG A 89 -1.01 -10.10 -32.81
C ARG A 89 -1.72 -11.13 -33.69
N ALA A 90 -2.05 -10.78 -34.93
CA ALA A 90 -2.67 -11.71 -35.87
C ALA A 90 -1.73 -12.89 -36.20
N GLU A 91 -0.46 -12.61 -36.49
CA GLU A 91 0.56 -13.63 -36.79
C GLU A 91 0.77 -14.60 -35.60
N VAL A 92 0.76 -14.08 -34.36
CA VAL A 92 0.83 -14.91 -33.15
C VAL A 92 -0.40 -15.80 -33.01
N LEU A 93 -1.60 -15.27 -33.26
CA LEU A 93 -2.85 -16.06 -33.18
C LEU A 93 -2.89 -17.18 -34.21
N GLU A 94 -2.51 -16.91 -35.46
CA GLU A 94 -2.41 -17.93 -36.51
C GLU A 94 -1.47 -19.07 -36.08
N ARG A 95 -0.28 -18.72 -35.58
CA ARG A 95 0.69 -19.73 -35.10
C ARG A 95 0.15 -20.56 -33.93
N VAL A 96 -0.57 -19.95 -33.00
CA VAL A 96 -1.18 -20.66 -31.86
C VAL A 96 -2.29 -21.60 -32.32
N VAL A 97 -3.11 -21.17 -33.29
CA VAL A 97 -4.17 -22.02 -33.86
C VAL A 97 -3.56 -23.22 -34.57
N ASP A 98 -2.57 -23.01 -35.43
CA ASP A 98 -1.88 -24.09 -36.14
C ASP A 98 -1.28 -25.10 -35.16
N MET A 99 -0.60 -24.62 -34.12
CA MET A 99 -0.02 -25.46 -33.09
C MET A 99 -1.10 -26.22 -32.31
N GLY A 100 -2.21 -25.58 -31.95
CA GLY A 100 -3.34 -26.20 -31.27
C GLY A 100 -4.00 -27.30 -32.10
N MET A 101 -4.08 -27.12 -33.42
CA MET A 101 -4.62 -28.11 -34.34
C MET A 101 -3.67 -29.29 -34.57
N ALA A 102 -2.36 -29.06 -34.48
CA ALA A 102 -1.34 -30.12 -34.57
C ALA A 102 -1.23 -30.97 -33.30
N LEU A 103 -1.72 -30.48 -32.15
CA LEU A 103 -1.65 -31.22 -30.89
C LEU A 103 -2.63 -32.40 -30.88
N PRO A 104 -2.18 -33.62 -30.50
CA PRO A 104 -3.07 -34.76 -30.39
C PRO A 104 -4.09 -34.54 -29.27
N ARG A 105 -5.37 -34.83 -29.56
CA ARG A 105 -6.42 -34.81 -28.54
C ARG A 105 -6.13 -35.86 -27.48
N ARG A 106 -5.69 -35.41 -26.30
CA ARG A 106 -5.58 -36.27 -25.13
C ARG A 106 -6.99 -36.68 -24.71
N GLN A 107 -7.29 -37.98 -24.70
CA GLN A 107 -8.50 -38.48 -24.04
C GLN A 107 -8.46 -38.01 -22.59
N GLN A 108 -9.36 -37.08 -22.23
CA GLN A 108 -9.52 -36.63 -20.86
C GLN A 108 -9.99 -37.83 -20.04
N ARG A 109 -9.06 -38.44 -19.30
CA ARG A 109 -9.42 -39.39 -18.26
C ARG A 109 -10.20 -38.64 -17.19
N ALA A 110 -11.19 -39.31 -16.59
CA ALA A 110 -11.92 -38.76 -15.46
C ALA A 110 -10.93 -38.19 -14.44
N LEU A 111 -11.08 -36.90 -14.12
CA LEU A 111 -10.21 -36.19 -13.17
C LEU A 111 -10.30 -36.91 -11.83
N ARG A 112 -9.27 -37.70 -11.49
CA ARG A 112 -9.12 -38.26 -10.15
C ARG A 112 -8.49 -37.18 -9.27
N PHE A 113 -9.32 -36.26 -8.82
CA PHE A 113 -8.93 -35.32 -7.78
C PHE A 113 -8.68 -36.14 -6.49
N PRO A 114 -7.56 -35.95 -5.78
CA PRO A 114 -7.42 -36.57 -4.46
C PRO A 114 -8.54 -36.05 -3.55
N PRO A 115 -9.12 -36.87 -2.65
CA PRO A 115 -10.08 -36.35 -1.68
C PRO A 115 -9.39 -35.23 -0.91
N PHE A 116 -9.97 -34.03 -0.94
CA PHE A 116 -9.48 -32.93 -0.11
C PHE A 116 -9.38 -33.47 1.31
N ARG A 117 -8.16 -33.50 1.87
CA ARG A 117 -8.00 -33.69 3.31
C ARG A 117 -8.71 -32.51 3.93
N THR A 118 -9.91 -32.73 4.45
CA THR A 118 -10.56 -31.78 5.33
C THR A 118 -9.54 -31.45 6.40
N ILE A 119 -9.08 -30.20 6.44
CA ILE A 119 -8.27 -29.69 7.52
C ILE A 119 -9.16 -29.83 8.75
N ARG A 120 -8.99 -30.93 9.49
CA ARG A 120 -9.72 -31.17 10.73
C ARG A 120 -9.31 -30.02 11.64
N ALA A 121 -10.25 -29.10 11.86
CA ALA A 121 -10.12 -28.04 12.83
C ALA A 121 -9.62 -28.67 14.13
N GLY A 122 -8.44 -28.23 14.57
CA GLY A 122 -7.96 -28.50 15.92
C GLY A 122 -9.01 -27.94 16.87
N GLY A 123 -9.70 -28.84 17.56
CA GLY A 123 -10.79 -28.49 18.45
C GLY A 123 -11.23 -29.72 19.22
N ALA A 124 -10.48 -30.06 20.27
CA ALA A 124 -11.03 -30.48 21.56
C ALA A 124 -9.92 -30.91 22.53
N ARG A 125 -9.82 -30.10 23.59
CA ARG A 125 -9.34 -30.39 24.95
C ARG A 125 -7.83 -30.34 25.20
#